data_AF-A0A1X1ZC24-F1
#
_entry.id   AF-A0A1X1ZC24-F1
#
_cell.length_a   1.000
_cell.length_b   1.000
_cell.length_c   1.000
_cell.angle_alpha   90.00
_cell.angle_beta   90.00
_cell.angle_gamma   90.00
#
_symmetry.space_group_name_H-M   'P 1'
#
loop_
_entity.id
_entity.type
_entity.pdbx_description
1 polymer ?
#
loop_
_entity_poly.entity_id
_entity_poly.type
_entity_poly.pdbx_seq_one_letter_code
_entity_poly.pdbx_strand_id
1 'polypeptide(L)'
;MQTGTTKGTAVDTAAFNNRFRDVLFAIAAGALTDGSYAFTVQESDTTTDGDFAAVDSSRVLGSVPTFDSASDDNALRSFGVLPTKRYVRLVCTATGATSGGVLVATAVLGNGSLHPVARS
;
A
#
# COMPACT_ATOMS: atom_id res chain seq x y z
N MET A 1 -10.24 11.40 1.90
CA MET A 1 -9.03 11.92 1.24
C MET A 1 -9.48 12.89 0.17
N GLN A 2 -9.06 14.16 0.23
CA GLN A 2 -9.30 15.16 -0.83
C GLN A 2 -8.11 15.20 -1.79
N THR A 3 -8.17 16.03 -2.85
CA THR A 3 -7.09 16.16 -3.84
C THR A 3 -5.73 16.40 -3.18
N GLY A 4 -4.73 15.63 -3.62
CA GLY A 4 -3.38 15.67 -3.08
C GLY A 4 -2.76 14.29 -2.92
N THR A 5 -1.57 14.25 -2.32
CA THR A 5 -0.84 13.00 -2.06
C THR A 5 -0.89 12.66 -0.58
N THR A 6 -1.37 11.45 -0.27
CA THR A 6 -1.37 10.89 1.09
C THR A 6 -0.43 9.69 1.13
N LYS A 7 0.49 9.68 2.09
CA LYS A 7 1.45 8.58 2.30
C LYS A 7 0.96 7.69 3.44
N GLY A 8 0.94 6.39 3.21
CA GLY A 8 0.64 5.39 4.23
C GLY A 8 1.82 5.22 5.19
N THR A 9 1.57 4.46 6.27
CA THR A 9 2.59 4.09 7.25
C THR A 9 3.67 3.23 6.60
N ALA A 10 4.92 3.40 7.05
CA ALA A 10 6.02 2.51 6.72
C ALA A 10 5.83 1.16 7.44
N VAL A 11 5.54 0.10 6.66
CA VAL A 11 5.38 -1.27 7.16
C VAL A 11 6.76 -1.93 7.24
N ASP A 12 7.17 -2.36 8.44
CA ASP A 12 8.44 -3.05 8.68
C ASP A 12 8.34 -4.54 8.31
N THR A 13 9.02 -4.93 7.22
CA THR A 13 9.10 -6.33 6.77
C THR A 13 10.06 -7.17 7.61
N ALA A 14 10.79 -6.57 8.54
CA ALA A 14 11.62 -7.25 9.53
C ALA A 14 10.95 -7.31 10.92
N ALA A 15 9.67 -6.95 11.04
CA ALA A 15 8.94 -6.99 12.30
C ALA A 15 9.05 -8.36 12.99
N PHE A 16 9.15 -8.35 14.32
CA PHE A 16 9.38 -9.55 15.14
C PHE A 16 10.66 -10.31 14.77
N ASN A 17 11.69 -9.60 14.29
CA ASN A 17 12.93 -10.17 13.77
C ASN A 17 12.67 -11.22 12.67
N ASN A 18 11.56 -11.07 11.95
CA ASN A 18 11.12 -12.00 10.94
C ASN A 18 11.18 -11.31 9.58
N ARG A 19 12.02 -11.81 8.68
CA ARG A 19 12.24 -11.23 7.35
C ARG A 19 11.16 -11.71 6.39
N PHE A 20 10.01 -11.02 6.39
CA PHE A 20 8.92 -11.24 5.46
C PHE A 20 9.35 -10.85 4.04
N ARG A 21 9.18 -11.77 3.09
CA ARG A 21 9.61 -11.61 1.70
C ARG A 21 8.46 -11.24 0.76
N ASP A 22 7.23 -11.35 1.24
CA ASP A 22 6.02 -11.09 0.46
C ASP A 22 5.09 -10.17 1.26
N VAL A 23 4.44 -9.22 0.58
CA VAL A 23 3.41 -8.36 1.19
C VAL A 23 2.20 -8.28 0.26
N LEU A 24 1.02 -8.61 0.77
CA LEU A 24 -0.26 -8.35 0.09
C LEU A 24 -0.84 -7.04 0.61
N PHE A 25 -1.11 -6.11 -0.30
CA PHE A 25 -1.91 -4.93 0.01
C PHE A 25 -3.36 -5.18 -0.40
N ALA A 26 -4.28 -5.07 0.56
CA ALA A 26 -5.71 -5.05 0.32
C ALA A 26 -6.24 -3.64 0.59
N ILE A 27 -6.88 -3.04 -0.41
CA ILE A 27 -7.37 -1.66 -0.36
C ILE A 27 -8.88 -1.70 -0.54
N ALA A 28 -9.60 -1.27 0.48
CA ALA A 28 -11.05 -1.13 0.47
C ALA A 28 -11.42 0.35 0.32
N ALA A 29 -12.26 0.64 -0.66
CA ALA A 29 -12.96 1.91 -0.77
C ALA A 29 -14.23 1.87 0.09
N GLY A 30 -14.51 2.97 0.78
CA GLY A 30 -15.83 3.28 1.32
C GLY A 30 -16.63 4.06 0.27
N ALA A 31 -17.30 5.12 0.72
CA ALA A 31 -17.89 6.10 -0.18
C ALA A 31 -16.79 6.99 -0.81
N LEU A 32 -16.84 7.15 -2.11
CA LEU A 32 -16.01 7.99 -2.96
C LEU A 32 -16.91 9.05 -3.59
N THR A 33 -17.05 10.21 -2.95
CA THR A 33 -18.00 11.24 -3.40
C THR A 33 -17.57 11.89 -4.71
N ASP A 34 -16.26 12.07 -4.91
CA ASP A 34 -15.69 12.62 -6.14
C ASP A 34 -14.23 12.17 -6.30
N GLY A 35 -13.69 12.43 -7.50
CA GLY A 35 -12.29 12.25 -7.83
C GLY A 35 -11.85 10.81 -8.14
N SER A 36 -10.56 10.72 -8.41
CA SER A 36 -9.85 9.51 -8.81
C SER A 36 -8.59 9.34 -7.95
N TYR A 37 -8.32 8.12 -7.51
CA TYR A 37 -7.34 7.78 -6.47
C TYR A 37 -6.36 6.74 -6.99
N ALA A 38 -5.16 7.20 -7.37
CA ALA A 38 -4.12 6.32 -7.88
C ALA A 38 -3.15 5.91 -6.79
N PHE A 39 -2.90 4.61 -6.64
CA PHE A 39 -1.92 4.09 -5.70
C PHE A 39 -0.57 3.85 -6.37
N THR A 40 0.49 4.06 -5.60
CA THR A 40 1.85 3.58 -5.88
C THR A 40 2.38 2.88 -4.64
N VAL A 41 3.30 1.94 -4.83
CA VAL A 41 3.98 1.24 -3.74
C VAL A 41 5.45 1.63 -3.75
N GLN A 42 5.97 1.97 -2.58
CA GLN A 42 7.35 2.40 -2.39
C GLN A 42 8.03 1.56 -1.32
N GLU A 43 9.35 1.43 -1.41
CA GLU A 43 10.18 0.76 -0.42
C GLU A 43 11.44 1.58 -0.06
N SER A 44 11.93 1.39 1.16
CA SER A 44 13.12 2.06 1.72
C SER A 44 13.82 1.16 2.74
N ASP A 45 15.12 1.38 2.95
CA ASP A 45 15.88 0.74 4.05
C ASP A 45 15.74 1.51 5.37
N THR A 46 15.25 2.75 5.32
CA THR A 46 15.03 3.63 6.48
C THR A 46 13.57 4.08 6.54
N THR A 47 13.18 4.72 7.64
CA THR A 47 11.89 5.40 7.75
C THR A 47 11.92 6.86 7.29
N THR A 48 13.06 7.34 6.78
CA THR A 48 13.20 8.70 6.26
C THR A 48 12.40 8.84 4.98
N ASP A 49 11.50 9.83 4.93
CA ASP A 49 10.53 9.97 3.85
C ASP A 49 11.15 10.09 2.45
N GLY A 50 12.29 10.77 2.34
CA GLY A 50 13.02 10.98 1.08
C GLY A 50 13.73 9.74 0.54
N ASP A 51 13.90 8.69 1.34
CA ASP A 51 14.61 7.47 0.94
C ASP A 51 13.69 6.45 0.24
N PHE A 52 12.38 6.67 0.31
CA PHE A 52 11.39 5.81 -0.34
C PHE A 52 11.39 6.01 -1.84
N ALA A 53 11.62 4.90 -2.56
CA ALA A 53 11.53 4.83 -4.02
C ALA A 53 10.45 3.84 -4.44
N ALA A 54 9.90 4.00 -5.65
CA ALA A 54 8.93 3.05 -6.18
C ALA A 54 9.52 1.62 -6.22
N VAL A 55 8.70 0.63 -5.85
CA VAL A 55 9.07 -0.78 -6.05
C VAL A 55 9.15 -1.05 -7.54
N ASP A 56 10.17 -1.81 -7.97
CA ASP A 56 10.32 -2.21 -9.36
C ASP A 56 9.09 -3.01 -9.83
N SER A 57 8.57 -2.72 -11.03
CA SER A 57 7.34 -3.35 -11.53
C SER A 57 7.45 -4.86 -11.69
N SER A 58 8.66 -5.41 -11.91
CA SER A 58 8.89 -6.86 -11.95
C SER A 58 8.62 -7.56 -10.63
N ARG A 59 8.57 -6.81 -9.52
CA ARG A 59 8.30 -7.29 -8.16
C ARG A 59 6.90 -6.97 -7.68
N VAL A 60 6.05 -6.41 -8.54
CA VAL A 60 4.63 -6.20 -8.28
C VAL A 60 3.85 -7.35 -8.88
N LEU A 61 3.05 -8.03 -8.06
CA LEU A 61 2.22 -9.15 -8.45
C LEU A 61 0.79 -8.67 -8.66
N GLY A 62 0.32 -8.75 -9.91
CA GLY A 62 -0.92 -8.12 -10.34
C GLY A 62 -0.70 -6.64 -10.70
N SER A 63 -1.78 -5.85 -10.64
CA SER A 63 -1.74 -4.43 -11.01
C SER A 63 -2.00 -3.55 -9.79
N VAL A 64 -1.20 -2.50 -9.61
CA VAL A 64 -1.47 -1.49 -8.58
C VAL A 64 -2.77 -0.77 -8.95
N PRO A 65 -3.80 -0.77 -8.08
CA PRO A 65 -5.11 -0.29 -8.47
C PRO A 65 -5.20 1.24 -8.47
N THR A 66 -6.07 1.74 -9.34
CA THR A 66 -6.71 3.04 -9.19
C THR A 66 -8.14 2.84 -8.68
N PHE A 67 -8.75 3.85 -8.07
CA PHE A 67 -10.18 3.86 -7.73
C PHE A 67 -10.81 5.13 -8.29
N ASP A 68 -12.02 5.04 -8.82
CA ASP A 68 -12.76 6.19 -9.32
C ASP A 68 -14.15 6.29 -8.68
N SER A 69 -14.53 7.50 -8.28
CA SER A 69 -15.84 7.80 -7.68
C SER A 69 -17.04 7.39 -8.55
N ALA A 70 -16.88 7.28 -9.88
CA ALA A 70 -17.98 6.89 -10.76
C ALA A 70 -18.33 5.39 -10.70
N SER A 71 -17.44 4.52 -10.20
CA SER A 71 -17.63 3.07 -10.31
C SER A 71 -17.07 2.21 -9.19
N ASP A 72 -16.21 2.76 -8.33
CA ASP A 72 -15.47 1.98 -7.33
C ASP A 72 -15.92 2.22 -5.88
N ASP A 73 -17.13 2.75 -5.69
CA ASP A 73 -17.76 2.78 -4.38
C ASP A 73 -17.84 1.38 -3.78
N ASN A 74 -17.45 1.26 -2.51
CA ASN A 74 -17.41 0.00 -1.77
C ASN A 74 -16.55 -1.11 -2.43
N ALA A 75 -15.69 -0.76 -3.38
CA ALA A 75 -14.84 -1.72 -4.07
C ALA A 75 -13.68 -2.20 -3.17
N LEU A 76 -13.27 -3.45 -3.37
CA LEU A 76 -12.08 -4.04 -2.77
C LEU A 76 -11.12 -4.46 -3.90
N ARG A 77 -9.88 -3.98 -3.85
CA ARG A 77 -8.82 -4.38 -4.78
C ARG A 77 -7.58 -4.78 -3.99
N SER A 78 -6.80 -5.70 -4.54
CA SER A 78 -5.57 -6.16 -3.89
C SER A 78 -4.48 -6.49 -4.88
N PHE A 79 -3.23 -6.32 -4.46
CA PHE A 79 -2.06 -6.69 -5.23
C PHE A 79 -0.92 -7.11 -4.29
N GLY A 80 -0.02 -7.96 -4.78
CA GLY A 80 1.15 -8.42 -4.04
C GLY A 80 2.40 -7.63 -4.39
N VAL A 81 3.37 -7.62 -3.48
CA VAL A 81 4.72 -7.12 -3.75
C VAL A 81 5.77 -8.01 -3.13
N LEU A 82 6.92 -8.08 -3.79
CA LEU A 82 8.14 -8.75 -3.32
C LEU A 82 9.17 -7.68 -2.91
N PRO A 83 9.11 -7.17 -1.66
CA PRO A 83 10.05 -6.15 -1.20
C PRO A 83 11.47 -6.70 -1.11
N THR A 84 12.43 -5.85 -1.46
CA THR A 84 13.86 -6.12 -1.22
C THR A 84 14.43 -5.28 -0.10
N LYS A 85 13.75 -4.18 0.25
CA LYS A 85 14.12 -3.27 1.34
C LYS A 85 13.25 -3.48 2.57
N ARG A 86 13.71 -2.97 3.71
CA ARG A 86 13.09 -3.23 5.03
C ARG A 86 11.68 -2.64 5.15
N TYR A 87 11.45 -1.43 4.69
CA TYR A 87 10.17 -0.75 4.85
C TYR A 87 9.44 -0.64 3.52
N VAL A 88 8.14 -0.93 3.52
CA VAL A 88 7.25 -0.73 2.37
C VAL A 88 6.07 0.14 2.76
N ARG A 89 5.61 1.00 1.85
CA ARG A 89 4.41 1.84 2.07
C ARG A 89 3.62 2.02 0.78
N LEU A 90 2.36 2.36 0.94
CA LEU A 90 1.54 2.87 -0.16
C LEU A 90 1.55 4.39 -0.17
N VAL A 91 1.45 4.96 -1.36
CA VAL A 91 1.21 6.38 -1.57
C VAL A 91 0.00 6.51 -2.48
N CYS A 92 -1.03 7.22 -2.02
CA CYS A 92 -2.25 7.49 -2.75
C CYS A 92 -2.24 8.94 -3.26
N THR A 93 -2.43 9.12 -4.55
CA THR A 93 -2.60 10.44 -5.18
C THR A 93 -4.05 10.58 -5.61
N ALA A 94 -4.78 11.46 -4.91
CA ALA A 94 -6.15 11.83 -5.24
C ALA A 94 -6.15 13.03 -6.19
N THR A 95 -6.96 12.97 -7.24
CA THR A 95 -7.13 14.03 -8.25
C THR A 95 -8.60 14.29 -8.52
N GLY A 96 -8.98 15.54 -8.77
CA GLY A 96 -10.38 15.90 -9.01
C GLY A 96 -11.31 15.70 -7.81
N ALA A 97 -10.74 15.53 -6.61
CA ALA A 97 -11.48 15.30 -5.38
C ALA A 97 -11.65 16.60 -4.57
N THR A 98 -12.88 17.05 -4.38
CA THR A 98 -13.21 18.23 -3.55
C THR A 98 -13.70 17.78 -2.18
N SER A 99 -14.70 16.91 -2.16
CA SER A 99 -15.22 16.28 -0.93
C SER A 99 -14.44 15.01 -0.60
N GLY A 100 -13.97 14.31 -1.63
CA GLY A 100 -13.10 13.16 -1.53
C GLY A 100 -13.82 11.85 -1.24
N GLY A 101 -13.06 10.88 -0.75
CA GLY A 101 -13.56 9.55 -0.42
C GLY A 101 -12.83 8.89 0.73
N VAL A 102 -13.38 7.78 1.22
CA VAL A 102 -12.75 6.97 2.27
C VAL A 102 -12.02 5.78 1.63
N LEU A 103 -10.74 5.62 1.93
CA LEU A 103 -9.92 4.50 1.48
C LEU A 103 -9.18 3.94 2.69
N VAL A 104 -9.18 2.62 2.82
CA VAL A 104 -8.47 1.89 3.88
C VAL A 104 -7.56 0.87 3.22
N ALA A 105 -6.28 0.88 3.57
CA ALA A 105 -5.32 -0.09 3.08
C ALA A 105 -4.76 -0.94 4.23
N THR A 106 -4.75 -2.25 4.04
CA THR A 106 -4.20 -3.23 4.97
C THR A 106 -3.04 -3.96 4.30
N ALA A 107 -1.91 -4.06 4.99
CA ALA A 107 -0.77 -4.86 4.57
C ALA A 107 -0.77 -6.20 5.32
N VAL A 108 -0.65 -7.30 4.57
CA VAL A 108 -0.51 -8.65 5.12
C VAL A 108 0.89 -9.16 4.77
N LEU A 109 1.70 -9.39 5.80
CA LEU A 109 3.08 -9.86 5.66
C LEU A 109 3.13 -11.39 5.55
N GLY A 110 3.84 -11.92 4.55
CA GLY A 110 3.96 -13.34 4.26
C GLY A 110 5.41 -13.79 4.08
N ASN A 111 5.61 -15.11 4.05
CA ASN A 111 6.91 -15.73 3.75
C ASN A 111 8.06 -15.19 4.63
N GLY A 112 7.82 -15.15 5.95
CA GLY A 112 8.84 -14.88 6.95
C GLY A 112 9.96 -15.93 6.99
N SER A 113 11.07 -15.65 7.64
CA SER A 113 12.09 -16.67 7.94
C SER A 113 11.68 -17.62 9.07
N LEU A 114 10.78 -17.20 9.95
CA LEU A 114 10.23 -18.00 11.05
C LEU A 114 8.75 -18.28 10.82
N HIS A 115 8.39 -19.57 10.94
CA HIS A 115 7.02 -20.06 10.77
C HIS A 115 6.66 -21.05 11.90
N PRO A 116 5.60 -20.80 12.69
CA PRO A 116 4.76 -19.59 12.69
C PRO A 116 5.54 -18.35 13.15
N VAL A 117 5.01 -17.16 12.83
CA VAL A 117 5.61 -15.88 13.24
C VAL A 117 5.64 -15.79 14.76
N ALA A 118 6.80 -15.45 15.34
CA ALA A 118 6.91 -15.17 16.76
C ALA A 118 6.05 -13.95 17.12
N ARG A 119 5.25 -14.06 18.18
CA ARG A 119 4.37 -13.01 18.67
C ARG A 119 4.62 -12.71 20.14
N SER A 120 5.72 -12.00 20.43
CA SER A 120 6.01 -11.35 21.72
C SER A 120 7.40 -10.75 21.67
#